data_AF-A0A923S7A4-F1
#
_entry.id   AF-A0A923S7A4-F1
#
_cell.length_a   1.000
_cell.length_b   1.000
_cell.length_c   1.000
_cell.angle_alpha   90.00
_cell.angle_beta   90.00
_cell.angle_gamma   90.00
#
_symmetry.space_group_name_H-M   'P 1'
#
loop_
_entity.id
_entity.type
_entity.pdbx_description
1 polymer ?
#
loop_
_entity_poly.entity_id
_entity_poly.type
_entity_poly.pdbx_seq_one_letter_code
_entity_poly.pdbx_strand_id
1 'polypeptide(L)'
;MTAGFCAALRAYLKSREQPWFLLTCFYGTFALGTLYWTLHLLLRQETPQVFYVSDLAWLASYVFLLALTLTLLDAGERQSRTGLCWLAPVFCLPQFVLYVTRGDLLLNVLMCGLTMMLAWCAMRGLVWAKRTENGRLRRFYGTVLAFIALEYALWTASCFWVSDTLTNPYFWFDFLLTLVLLLFLPAVRKAVEA
;
A
#
# COMPACT_ATOMS: atom_id res chain seq x y z
N MET A 1 -1.53 -8.76 10.26
CA MET A 1 -0.93 -7.49 10.74
C MET A 1 0.11 -7.71 11.86
N THR A 2 -0.31 -8.09 13.06
CA THR A 2 0.56 -8.19 14.26
C THR A 2 1.75 -9.14 14.09
N ALA A 3 1.52 -10.31 13.47
CA ALA A 3 2.60 -11.25 13.18
C ALA A 3 3.66 -10.66 12.22
N GLY A 4 3.22 -9.89 11.22
CA GLY A 4 4.10 -9.18 10.27
C GLY A 4 4.92 -8.09 10.97
N PHE A 5 4.28 -7.30 11.83
CA PHE A 5 4.95 -6.29 12.67
C PHE A 5 6.02 -6.91 13.57
N CYS A 6 5.69 -7.96 14.33
CA CYS A 6 6.64 -8.64 15.21
C CYS A 6 7.82 -9.27 14.44
N ALA A 7 7.57 -9.81 13.25
CA ALA A 7 8.61 -10.38 12.40
C ALA A 7 9.54 -9.29 11.83
N ALA A 8 8.98 -8.18 11.33
CA ALA A 8 9.74 -7.04 10.84
C ALA A 8 10.58 -6.39 11.96
N LEU A 9 10.00 -6.22 13.15
CA LEU A 9 10.71 -5.68 14.32
C LEU A 9 11.86 -6.56 14.75
N ARG A 10 11.67 -7.89 14.79
CA ARG A 10 12.78 -8.83 15.08
C ARG A 10 13.89 -8.75 14.04
N ALA A 11 13.53 -8.66 12.76
CA ALA A 11 14.51 -8.51 11.70
C ALA A 11 15.27 -7.19 11.81
N TYR A 12 14.58 -6.09 12.16
CA TYR A 12 15.20 -4.80 12.44
C TYR A 12 16.16 -4.86 13.65
N LEU A 13 15.75 -5.46 14.77
CA LEU A 13 16.60 -5.59 15.94
C LEU A 13 17.87 -6.42 15.67
N LYS A 14 17.77 -7.42 14.77
CA LYS A 14 18.88 -8.30 14.40
C LYS A 14 19.85 -7.67 13.39
N SER A 15 19.35 -7.00 12.37
CA SER A 15 20.16 -6.51 11.24
C SER A 15 20.44 -5.00 11.29
N ARG A 16 19.62 -4.23 12.01
CA ARG A 16 19.68 -2.75 12.11
C ARG A 16 19.61 -2.01 10.77
N GLU A 17 19.20 -2.69 9.70
CA GLU A 17 19.08 -2.08 8.37
C GLU A 17 17.86 -1.17 8.24
N GLN A 18 18.02 -0.10 7.45
CA GLN A 18 16.99 0.90 7.18
C GLN A 18 15.69 0.32 6.58
N PRO A 19 15.71 -0.63 5.62
CA PRO A 19 14.48 -1.19 5.04
C PRO A 19 13.60 -1.92 6.06
N TRP A 20 14.20 -2.61 7.04
CA TRP A 20 13.45 -3.32 8.08
C TRP A 20 12.78 -2.36 9.07
N PHE A 21 13.41 -1.22 9.34
CA PHE A 21 12.79 -0.14 10.11
C PHE A 21 11.55 0.41 9.40
N LEU A 22 11.70 0.78 8.13
CA LEU A 22 10.60 1.32 7.32
C LEU A 22 9.43 0.34 7.17
N LEU A 23 9.73 -0.95 6.99
CA LEU A 23 8.72 -2.00 6.95
C LEU A 23 7.97 -2.15 8.29
N THR A 24 8.69 -2.03 9.41
CA THR A 24 8.07 -2.08 10.75
C THR A 24 7.16 -0.88 10.97
N CYS A 25 7.58 0.33 10.57
CA CYS A 25 6.76 1.53 10.62
C CYS A 25 5.52 1.43 9.73
N PHE A 26 5.66 0.88 8.53
CA PHE A 26 4.54 0.60 7.63
C PHE A 26 3.50 -0.32 8.29
N TYR A 27 3.92 -1.50 8.79
CA TYR A 27 2.98 -2.41 9.45
C TYR A 27 2.38 -1.81 10.72
N GLY A 28 3.16 -1.05 11.49
CA GLY A 28 2.69 -0.42 12.73
C GLY A 28 1.60 0.62 12.47
N THR A 29 1.85 1.54 11.53
CA THR A 29 0.90 2.60 11.17
C THR A 29 -0.34 2.04 10.47
N PHE A 30 -0.18 1.09 9.55
CA PHE A 30 -1.30 0.44 8.87
C PHE A 30 -2.19 -0.34 9.86
N ALA A 31 -1.58 -1.09 10.79
CA ALA A 31 -2.32 -1.82 11.82
C ALA A 31 -3.03 -0.88 12.79
N LEU A 32 -2.40 0.24 13.17
CA LEU A 32 -3.00 1.24 14.06
C LEU A 32 -4.21 1.92 13.40
N GLY A 33 -4.09 2.33 12.13
CA GLY A 33 -5.20 2.90 11.37
C GLY A 33 -6.37 1.93 11.24
N THR A 34 -6.08 0.67 10.88
CA THR A 34 -7.10 -0.38 10.76
C THR A 34 -7.76 -0.72 12.10
N LEU A 35 -6.98 -0.80 13.18
CA LEU A 35 -7.49 -1.08 14.53
C LEU A 35 -8.41 0.05 15.02
N TYR A 36 -7.97 1.30 14.85
CA TYR A 36 -8.78 2.47 15.22
C TYR A 36 -10.10 2.48 14.45
N TRP A 37 -10.03 2.29 13.13
CA TRP A 37 -11.21 2.21 12.28
C TRP A 37 -12.18 1.11 12.73
N THR A 38 -11.68 -0.11 12.96
CA THR A 38 -12.49 -1.25 13.38
C THR A 38 -13.13 -1.03 14.75
N LEU A 39 -12.35 -0.52 15.72
CA LEU A 39 -12.84 -0.21 17.05
C LEU A 39 -13.93 0.86 17.01
N HIS A 40 -13.76 1.87 16.15
CA HIS A 40 -14.74 2.92 15.98
C HIS A 40 -16.07 2.38 15.43
N LEU A 41 -16.01 1.57 14.36
CA LEU A 41 -17.20 0.90 13.79
C LEU A 41 -17.93 0.05 14.86
N LEU A 42 -17.17 -0.69 15.66
CA LEU A 42 -17.73 -1.56 16.71
C LEU A 42 -18.40 -0.75 17.83
N LEU A 43 -17.81 0.37 18.26
CA LEU A 43 -18.26 1.13 19.43
C LEU A 43 -19.33 2.17 19.12
N ARG A 44 -19.34 2.77 17.92
CA ARG A 44 -20.18 3.94 17.63
C ARG A 44 -21.36 3.65 16.72
N GLN A 45 -21.36 2.58 15.91
CA GLN A 45 -22.45 2.20 14.97
C GLN A 45 -22.97 3.34 14.06
N GLU A 46 -22.31 4.50 14.04
CA GLU A 46 -22.58 5.66 13.20
C GLU A 46 -21.34 5.89 12.34
N THR A 47 -21.51 6.11 11.04
CA THR A 47 -20.43 6.46 10.09
C THR A 47 -20.21 7.97 10.14
N PRO A 48 -19.18 8.47 10.81
CA PRO A 48 -19.04 9.91 10.94
C PRO A 48 -18.19 10.40 9.79
N GLN A 49 -18.66 11.45 9.13
CA GLN A 49 -18.10 11.97 7.88
C GLN A 49 -16.72 12.65 8.02
N VAL A 50 -16.05 12.60 9.19
CA VAL A 50 -14.84 13.38 9.48
C VAL A 50 -13.89 12.65 10.46
N PHE A 51 -13.23 11.55 10.06
CA PHE A 51 -12.26 10.88 10.95
C PHE A 51 -10.82 10.86 10.40
N TYR A 52 -10.19 12.03 10.50
CA TYR A 52 -8.79 12.31 10.14
C TYR A 52 -7.73 11.33 10.69
N VAL A 53 -7.92 10.71 11.85
CA VAL A 53 -6.83 9.97 12.53
C VAL A 53 -6.49 8.65 11.82
N SER A 54 -7.49 7.91 11.35
CA SER A 54 -7.25 6.65 10.62
C SER A 54 -6.67 6.91 9.25
N ASP A 55 -7.22 7.90 8.54
CA ASP A 55 -6.74 8.31 7.23
C ASP A 55 -5.30 8.83 7.30
N LEU A 56 -4.95 9.58 8.34
CA LEU A 56 -3.56 10.00 8.57
C LEU A 56 -2.63 8.81 8.88
N ALA A 57 -3.11 7.79 9.59
CA ALA A 57 -2.34 6.58 9.86
C ALA A 57 -2.11 5.75 8.58
N TRP A 58 -3.12 5.60 7.73
CA TRP A 58 -2.97 4.98 6.41
C TRP A 58 -2.09 5.82 5.47
N LEU A 59 -2.24 7.14 5.47
CA LEU A 59 -1.38 8.06 4.72
C LEU A 59 0.09 7.89 5.14
N ALA A 60 0.36 7.87 6.45
CA ALA A 60 1.70 7.63 6.98
C ALA A 60 2.25 6.28 6.54
N SER A 61 1.41 5.24 6.52
CA SER A 61 1.82 3.92 6.03
C SER A 61 2.25 3.97 4.56
N TYR A 62 1.51 4.68 3.70
CA TYR A 62 1.90 4.84 2.29
C TYR A 62 3.18 5.64 2.13
N VAL A 63 3.42 6.65 2.97
CA VAL A 63 4.71 7.37 2.99
C VAL A 63 5.85 6.43 3.37
N PHE A 64 5.69 5.59 4.39
CA PHE A 64 6.72 4.60 4.77
C PHE A 64 6.95 3.56 3.67
N LEU A 65 5.88 3.08 3.01
CA LEU A 65 5.98 2.15 1.90
C LEU A 65 6.65 2.78 0.67
N LEU A 66 6.38 4.06 0.41
CA LEU A 66 7.05 4.83 -0.63
C LEU A 66 8.52 5.03 -0.30
N ALA A 67 8.86 5.41 0.93
CA ALA A 67 10.23 5.50 1.40
C ALA A 67 10.95 4.16 1.23
N LEU A 68 10.32 3.05 1.62
CA LEU A 68 10.87 1.70 1.45
C LEU A 68 11.13 1.39 -0.03
N THR A 69 10.15 1.67 -0.89
CA THR A 69 10.27 1.49 -2.34
C THR A 69 11.41 2.32 -2.91
N LEU A 70 11.61 3.56 -2.41
CA LEU A 70 12.70 4.45 -2.82
C LEU A 70 14.07 4.02 -2.28
N THR A 71 14.13 3.39 -1.10
CA THR A 71 15.38 2.85 -0.55
C THR A 71 15.87 1.61 -1.28
N LEU A 72 14.94 0.80 -1.79
CA LEU A 72 15.25 -0.38 -2.61
C LEU A 72 15.44 -0.05 -4.09
N LEU A 73 15.17 1.20 -4.48
CA LEU A 73 15.28 1.68 -5.85
C LEU A 73 16.76 1.93 -6.19
N ASP A 74 17.28 1.18 -7.14
CA ASP A 74 18.69 1.29 -7.55
C ASP A 74 18.96 2.61 -8.32
N ALA A 75 20.20 3.09 -8.33
CA ALA A 75 20.58 4.33 -9.00
C ALA A 75 20.30 4.28 -10.52
N GLY A 76 20.51 3.11 -11.13
CA GLY A 76 20.17 2.85 -12.54
C GLY A 76 18.67 2.81 -12.82
N GLU A 77 17.86 2.40 -11.83
CA GLU A 77 16.39 2.34 -11.95
C GLU A 77 15.78 3.74 -12.09
N ARG A 78 16.36 4.75 -11.41
CA ARG A 78 15.89 6.15 -11.42
C ARG A 78 15.93 6.78 -12.80
N GLN A 79 16.91 6.41 -13.61
CA GLN A 79 17.16 7.00 -14.93
C GLN A 79 16.39 6.28 -16.05
N SER A 80 15.84 5.10 -15.78
CA SER A 80 15.03 4.36 -16.74
C SER A 80 13.66 5.02 -16.94
N ARG A 81 13.46 5.65 -18.10
CA ARG A 81 12.15 6.12 -18.55
C ARG A 81 11.47 5.02 -19.35
N THR A 82 10.33 4.53 -18.86
CA THR A 82 9.53 3.53 -19.58
C THR A 82 8.12 4.06 -19.80
N GLY A 83 7.61 3.96 -21.04
CA GLY A 83 6.24 4.36 -21.39
C GLY A 83 5.16 3.65 -20.58
N LEU A 84 5.43 2.42 -20.11
CA LEU A 84 4.52 1.64 -19.26
C LEU A 84 4.19 2.32 -17.92
N CYS A 85 5.02 3.26 -17.47
CA CYS A 85 4.76 4.03 -16.26
C CYS A 85 3.53 4.94 -16.40
N TRP A 86 3.18 5.35 -17.63
CA TRP A 86 1.95 6.12 -17.89
C TRP A 86 0.67 5.36 -17.56
N LEU A 87 0.72 4.03 -17.40
CA LEU A 87 -0.43 3.27 -16.92
C LEU A 87 -0.83 3.66 -15.48
N ALA A 88 0.13 4.08 -14.65
CA ALA A 88 -0.15 4.51 -13.29
C ALA A 88 -1.09 5.74 -13.26
N PRO A 89 -0.78 6.89 -13.88
CA PRO A 89 -1.69 8.02 -13.90
C PRO A 89 -2.98 7.72 -14.69
N VAL A 90 -2.92 6.95 -15.78
CA VAL A 90 -4.13 6.60 -16.55
C VAL A 90 -5.16 5.82 -15.71
N PHE A 91 -4.71 4.95 -14.80
CA PHE A 91 -5.59 4.21 -13.91
C PHE A 91 -5.96 4.99 -12.64
N CYS A 92 -5.02 5.76 -12.08
CA CYS A 92 -5.23 6.54 -10.85
C CYS A 92 -6.14 7.78 -11.07
N LEU A 93 -6.07 8.44 -12.23
CA LEU A 93 -6.80 9.69 -12.48
C LEU A 93 -8.33 9.54 -12.55
N PRO A 94 -8.89 8.55 -13.28
CA PRO A 94 -10.35 8.31 -13.25
C PRO A 94 -10.84 7.98 -11.84
N GLN A 95 -10.06 7.20 -11.10
CA GLN A 95 -10.37 6.82 -9.72
C GLN A 95 -10.35 8.04 -8.79
N PHE A 96 -9.38 8.92 -8.96
CA PHE A 96 -9.29 10.19 -8.23
C PHE A 96 -10.53 11.07 -8.47
N VAL A 97 -10.99 11.20 -9.72
CA VAL A 97 -12.21 11.96 -10.03
C VAL A 97 -13.43 11.38 -9.29
N LEU A 98 -13.56 10.06 -9.20
CA LEU A 98 -14.63 9.44 -8.42
C LEU A 98 -14.55 9.76 -6.92
N TYR A 99 -13.37 9.73 -6.31
CA TYR A 99 -13.23 10.00 -4.87
C TYR A 99 -13.41 11.48 -4.51
N VAL A 100 -12.98 12.41 -5.37
CA VAL A 100 -13.19 13.84 -5.18
C VAL A 100 -14.69 14.20 -5.07
N THR A 101 -15.56 13.42 -5.71
CA THR A 101 -17.02 13.66 -5.65
C THR A 101 -17.71 13.12 -4.39
N ARG A 102 -17.04 12.27 -3.60
CA ARG A 102 -17.67 11.50 -2.50
C ARG A 102 -17.11 11.81 -1.08
N GLY A 103 -16.12 12.68 -0.94
CA GLY A 103 -15.54 12.96 0.38
C GLY A 103 -14.55 14.14 0.42
N ASP A 104 -13.73 14.19 1.47
CA ASP A 104 -12.77 15.27 1.72
C ASP A 104 -11.72 15.40 0.61
N LEU A 105 -11.72 16.58 -0.05
CA LEU A 105 -10.84 16.86 -1.19
C LEU A 105 -9.36 16.68 -0.85
N LEU A 106 -8.91 17.23 0.30
CA LEU A 106 -7.49 17.24 0.66
C LEU A 106 -6.92 15.84 0.92
N LEU A 107 -7.63 15.01 1.69
CA LEU A 107 -7.19 13.65 2.00
C LEU A 107 -7.23 12.76 0.76
N ASN A 108 -8.28 12.89 -0.07
CA ASN A 108 -8.36 12.15 -1.32
C ASN A 108 -7.24 12.52 -2.30
N VAL A 109 -6.89 13.81 -2.41
CA VAL A 109 -5.73 14.28 -3.21
C VAL A 109 -4.43 13.69 -2.69
N LEU A 110 -4.20 13.73 -1.37
CA LEU A 110 -2.97 13.21 -0.78
C LEU A 110 -2.85 11.69 -0.93
N MET A 111 -3.91 10.95 -0.63
CA MET A 111 -3.96 9.48 -0.75
C MET A 111 -3.79 9.03 -2.20
N CYS A 112 -4.52 9.64 -3.13
CA CYS A 112 -4.37 9.33 -4.56
C CYS A 112 -3.00 9.74 -5.09
N GLY A 113 -2.46 10.89 -4.67
CA GLY A 113 -1.13 11.36 -5.06
C GLY A 113 -0.02 10.41 -4.60
N LEU A 114 -0.06 9.98 -3.34
CA LEU A 114 0.92 9.04 -2.79
C LEU A 114 0.82 7.66 -3.45
N THR A 115 -0.39 7.12 -3.60
CA THR A 115 -0.60 5.81 -4.24
C THR A 115 -0.21 5.84 -5.72
N MET A 116 -0.47 6.93 -6.44
CA MET A 116 -0.02 7.13 -7.82
C MET A 116 1.51 7.22 -7.92
N MET A 117 2.16 7.96 -7.02
CA MET A 117 3.62 8.05 -6.97
C MET A 117 4.26 6.70 -6.62
N LEU A 118 3.65 5.94 -5.71
CA LEU A 118 4.06 4.59 -5.35
C LEU A 118 3.89 3.63 -6.54
N ALA A 119 2.75 3.67 -7.23
CA ALA A 119 2.48 2.86 -8.41
C ALA A 119 3.48 3.19 -9.53
N TRP A 120 3.78 4.47 -9.74
CA TRP A 120 4.79 4.90 -10.71
C TRP A 120 6.18 4.37 -10.38
N CYS A 121 6.60 4.48 -9.11
CA CYS A 121 7.87 3.93 -8.63
C CYS A 121 7.94 2.41 -8.79
N ALA A 122 6.89 1.70 -8.37
CA ALA A 122 6.84 0.24 -8.46
C ALA A 122 6.77 -0.25 -9.91
N MET A 123 6.06 0.44 -10.82
CA MET A 123 6.05 0.12 -12.25
C MET A 123 7.43 0.27 -12.88
N ARG A 124 8.16 1.35 -12.56
CA ARG A 124 9.54 1.54 -13.02
C ARG A 124 10.46 0.44 -12.52
N GLY A 125 10.44 0.20 -11.21
CA GLY A 125 11.22 -0.85 -10.57
C GLY A 125 10.91 -2.24 -11.15
N LEU A 126 9.63 -2.52 -11.43
CA LEU A 126 9.22 -3.79 -12.04
C LEU A 126 9.78 -3.97 -13.46
N VAL A 127 9.71 -2.93 -14.29
CA VAL A 127 10.26 -2.99 -15.66
C VAL A 127 11.77 -3.18 -15.62
N TRP A 128 12.46 -2.47 -14.74
CA TRP A 128 13.90 -2.62 -14.60
C TRP A 128 14.27 -4.00 -14.07
N ALA A 129 13.60 -4.48 -13.02
CA ALA A 129 13.81 -5.82 -12.48
C ALA A 129 13.54 -6.92 -13.53
N LYS A 130 12.65 -6.68 -14.50
CA LYS A 130 12.48 -7.58 -15.65
C LYS A 130 13.66 -7.53 -16.62
N ARG A 131 14.24 -6.35 -16.88
CA ARG A 131 15.42 -6.19 -17.76
C ARG A 131 16.68 -6.80 -17.17
N THR A 132 16.88 -6.63 -15.87
CA THR A 132 18.06 -7.12 -15.13
C THR A 132 17.86 -8.57 -14.63
N GLU A 133 16.78 -9.24 -15.04
CA GLU A 133 16.37 -10.59 -14.59
C GLU A 133 16.35 -10.79 -13.06
N ASN A 134 16.22 -9.70 -12.31
CA ASN A 134 16.24 -9.69 -10.86
C ASN A 134 14.89 -10.15 -10.29
N GLY A 135 14.68 -11.46 -10.29
CA GLY A 135 13.43 -12.10 -9.86
C GLY A 135 13.03 -11.83 -8.40
N ARG A 136 13.94 -11.31 -7.56
CA ARG A 136 13.68 -10.89 -6.17
C ARG A 136 12.99 -9.52 -6.11
N LEU A 137 13.61 -8.49 -6.70
CA LEU A 137 13.00 -7.16 -6.82
C LEU A 137 11.70 -7.18 -7.63
N ARG A 138 11.64 -8.03 -8.68
CA ARG A 138 10.40 -8.22 -9.45
C ARG A 138 9.22 -8.66 -8.59
N ARG A 139 9.47 -9.53 -7.60
CA ARG A 139 8.44 -9.97 -6.65
C ARG A 139 8.05 -8.86 -5.69
N PHE A 140 9.01 -8.09 -5.19
CA PHE A 140 8.74 -6.93 -4.34
C PHE A 140 7.88 -5.86 -5.03
N TYR A 141 8.29 -5.39 -6.21
CA TYR A 141 7.52 -4.41 -6.97
C TYR A 141 6.15 -4.95 -7.42
N GLY A 142 6.09 -6.25 -7.76
CA GLY A 142 4.81 -6.93 -8.02
C GLY A 142 3.87 -6.94 -6.81
N THR A 143 4.40 -7.20 -5.60
CA THR A 143 3.59 -7.13 -4.36
C THR A 143 3.14 -5.72 -4.04
N VAL A 144 3.96 -4.68 -4.29
CA VAL A 144 3.56 -3.28 -4.13
C VAL A 144 2.42 -2.91 -5.08
N LEU A 145 2.49 -3.32 -6.35
CA LEU A 145 1.42 -3.04 -7.32
C LEU A 145 0.13 -3.80 -6.99
N ALA A 146 0.24 -5.05 -6.55
CA ALA A 146 -0.91 -5.83 -6.10
C ALA A 146 -1.59 -5.17 -4.89
N PHE A 147 -0.81 -4.65 -3.94
CA PHE A 147 -1.33 -3.90 -2.80
C PHE A 147 -2.13 -2.67 -3.24
N ILE A 148 -1.58 -1.84 -4.12
CA ILE A 148 -2.26 -0.63 -4.62
C ILE A 148 -3.55 -0.98 -5.38
N ALA A 149 -3.49 -2.01 -6.22
CA ALA A 149 -4.66 -2.46 -6.97
C ALA A 149 -5.79 -2.96 -6.05
N LEU A 150 -5.45 -3.70 -5.00
CA LEU A 150 -6.42 -4.19 -4.02
C LEU A 150 -6.96 -3.08 -3.13
N GLU A 151 -6.14 -2.12 -2.70
CA GLU A 151 -6.60 -0.91 -2.00
C GLU A 151 -7.62 -0.14 -2.84
N TYR A 152 -7.33 0.08 -4.12
CA TYR A 152 -8.28 0.75 -5.02
C TYR A 152 -9.55 -0.06 -5.26
N ALA A 153 -9.44 -1.39 -5.35
CA ALA A 153 -10.60 -2.27 -5.44
C ALA A 153 -11.46 -2.22 -4.17
N LEU A 154 -10.82 -2.15 -2.99
CA LEU A 154 -11.49 -2.06 -1.70
C LEU A 154 -12.19 -0.70 -1.53
N TRP A 155 -11.52 0.40 -1.88
CA TRP A 155 -12.11 1.74 -1.86
C TRP A 155 -13.29 1.87 -2.83
N THR A 156 -13.20 1.28 -4.03
CA THR A 156 -14.31 1.28 -4.99
C THR A 156 -15.46 0.40 -4.52
N ALA A 157 -15.18 -0.80 -4.02
CA ALA A 157 -16.19 -1.69 -3.45
C ALA A 157 -16.92 -1.02 -2.29
N SER A 158 -16.20 -0.30 -1.42
CA SER A 158 -16.77 0.47 -0.29
C SER A 158 -17.79 1.53 -0.77
N CYS A 159 -17.57 2.14 -1.93
CA CYS A 159 -18.48 3.15 -2.45
C CYS A 159 -19.75 2.58 -3.13
N PHE A 160 -19.66 1.40 -3.74
CA PHE A 160 -20.74 0.85 -4.59
C PHE A 160 -21.50 -0.31 -3.93
N TRP A 161 -20.90 -1.03 -2.99
CA TRP A 161 -21.48 -2.19 -2.32
C TRP A 161 -21.52 -1.98 -0.79
N VAL A 162 -22.61 -1.38 -0.33
CA VAL A 162 -22.93 -1.20 1.09
C VAL A 162 -23.90 -2.31 1.51
N SER A 163 -23.38 -3.52 1.73
CA SER A 163 -24.18 -4.65 2.20
C SER A 163 -23.33 -5.58 3.07
N ASP A 164 -23.86 -6.06 4.18
CA ASP A 164 -23.12 -6.90 5.14
C ASP A 164 -23.13 -8.39 4.78
N THR A 165 -23.51 -8.74 3.56
CA THR A 165 -23.59 -10.13 3.10
C THR A 165 -22.24 -10.63 2.56
N LEU A 166 -21.96 -11.94 2.69
CA LEU A 166 -20.74 -12.58 2.14
C LEU A 166 -20.62 -12.48 0.61
N THR A 167 -21.70 -12.07 -0.06
CA THR A 167 -21.71 -11.74 -1.49
C THR A 167 -21.06 -10.40 -1.80
N ASN A 168 -20.76 -9.56 -0.79
CA ASN A 168 -20.11 -8.28 -0.97
C ASN A 168 -18.64 -8.49 -1.37
N PRO A 169 -18.20 -7.98 -2.54
CA PRO A 169 -16.81 -8.10 -2.99
C PRO A 169 -15.80 -7.44 -2.05
N TYR A 170 -16.23 -6.51 -1.20
CA TYR A 170 -15.38 -5.85 -0.19
C TYR A 170 -14.65 -6.86 0.70
N PHE A 171 -15.35 -7.88 1.22
CA PHE A 171 -14.75 -8.90 2.09
C PHE A 171 -13.63 -9.67 1.38
N TRP A 172 -13.84 -10.01 0.12
CA TRP A 172 -12.84 -10.74 -0.67
C TRP A 172 -11.60 -9.90 -0.95
N PHE A 173 -11.77 -8.61 -1.26
CA PHE A 173 -10.64 -7.70 -1.40
C PHE A 173 -9.89 -7.52 -0.09
N ASP A 174 -10.57 -7.47 1.06
CA ASP A 174 -9.93 -7.37 2.38
C ASP A 174 -9.09 -8.62 2.72
N PHE A 175 -9.60 -9.82 2.43
CA PHE A 175 -8.83 -11.06 2.59
C PHE A 175 -7.60 -11.10 1.68
N LEU A 176 -7.75 -10.70 0.42
CA LEU A 176 -6.63 -10.64 -0.53
C LEU A 176 -5.60 -9.59 -0.12
N LEU A 177 -6.04 -8.44 0.36
CA LEU A 177 -5.18 -7.37 0.87
C LEU A 177 -4.37 -7.87 2.07
N THR A 178 -5.02 -8.57 2.99
CA THR A 178 -4.35 -9.22 4.13
C THR A 178 -3.29 -10.23 3.68
N LEU A 179 -3.59 -11.02 2.64
CA LEU A 179 -2.62 -11.95 2.05
C LEU A 179 -1.41 -11.21 1.46
N VAL A 180 -1.63 -10.11 0.71
CA VAL A 180 -0.55 -9.29 0.16
C VAL A 180 0.31 -8.67 1.26
N LEU A 181 -0.32 -8.22 2.35
CA LEU A 181 0.38 -7.73 3.54
C LEU A 181 1.24 -8.81 4.20
N LEU A 182 0.85 -10.08 4.16
CA LEU A 182 1.71 -11.18 4.62
C LEU A 182 2.86 -11.46 3.63
N LEU A 183 2.62 -11.32 2.33
CA LEU A 183 3.62 -11.53 1.28
C LEU A 183 4.69 -10.42 1.22
N PHE A 184 4.40 -9.23 1.75
CA PHE A 184 5.38 -8.14 1.85
C PHE A 184 6.60 -8.53 2.67
N LEU A 185 6.42 -9.24 3.79
CA LEU A 185 7.52 -9.64 4.66
C LEU A 185 8.58 -10.51 3.94
N PRO A 186 8.21 -11.64 3.29
CA PRO A 186 9.18 -12.44 2.52
C PRO A 186 9.65 -11.73 1.25
N ALA A 187 8.86 -10.83 0.66
CA ALA A 187 9.27 -10.06 -0.52
C ALA A 187 10.38 -9.06 -0.19
N VAL A 188 10.23 -8.28 0.90
CA VAL A 188 11.25 -7.34 1.38
C VAL A 188 12.48 -8.09 1.88
N ARG A 189 12.29 -9.20 2.61
CA ARG A 189 13.42 -10.03 3.06
C ARG A 189 14.33 -10.42 1.90
N LYS A 190 13.74 -10.93 0.81
CA LYS A 190 14.49 -11.36 -0.37
C LYS A 190 15.05 -10.19 -1.17
N ALA A 191 14.47 -9.00 -1.07
CA ALA A 191 14.99 -7.80 -1.71
C ALA A 191 16.19 -7.21 -0.94
N VAL A 192 16.25 -7.36 0.38
CA VAL A 192 17.34 -6.86 1.24
C VAL A 192 18.52 -7.83 1.31
N GLU A 193 18.30 -9.16 1.19
CA GLU A 193 19.35 -10.18 1.16
C GLU A 193 20.07 -10.29 -0.23
N ALA A 194 19.91 -9.30 -1.12
CA ALA A 194 20.49 -9.26 -2.46
C ALA A 194 21.71 -8.33 -2.48
#